data_AF-A0A2E0BB05-F1
#
_entry.id   AF-A0A2E0BB05-F1
#
_cell.length_a   1.000
_cell.length_b   1.000
_cell.length_c   1.000
_cell.angle_alpha   90.00
_cell.angle_beta   90.00
_cell.angle_gamma   90.00
#
_symmetry.space_group_name_H-M   'P 1'
#
loop_
_entity.id
_entity.type
_entity.pdbx_description
1 polymer ?
#
loop_
_entity_poly.entity_id
_entity_poly.type
_entity_poly.pdbx_seq_one_letter_code
_entity_poly.pdbx_strand_id
1 'polypeptide(L)'
;MFDWKKPTVQMLGRWQPWHDGHQALFKRCVAKTGQVVIQVRDVQGASGGDGQDDNPFDWDVVCKNIEEGLIKDNYKRGVDYEIMLVPNIVNITYGRGVGYAFDEEVFDDATQSISATKIRKKMRDEGKLK
;
A
#
# COMPACT_ATOMS: atom_id res chain seq x y z
N MET A 1 2.74 20.02 -5.30
CA MET A 1 2.63 19.21 -6.53
C MET A 1 3.77 18.22 -6.51
N PHE A 2 3.48 16.97 -6.84
CA PHE A 2 4.43 15.86 -6.83
C PHE A 2 5.58 16.14 -7.81
N ASP A 3 6.82 15.92 -7.38
CA ASP A 3 8.02 16.21 -8.17
C ASP A 3 8.83 14.94 -8.39
N TRP A 4 8.80 14.43 -9.62
CA TRP A 4 9.48 13.19 -10.02
C TRP A 4 11.01 13.19 -9.82
N LYS A 5 11.63 14.34 -9.56
CA LYS A 5 13.07 14.45 -9.32
C LYS A 5 13.44 14.49 -7.83
N LYS A 6 12.47 14.65 -6.92
CA LYS A 6 12.74 14.70 -5.48
C LYS A 6 12.94 13.31 -4.88
N PRO A 7 13.70 13.21 -3.77
CA PRO A 7 13.70 12.01 -2.95
C PRO A 7 12.27 11.55 -2.66
N THR A 8 12.02 10.25 -2.79
CA THR A 8 10.68 9.66 -2.73
C THR A 8 10.75 8.31 -2.04
N VAL A 9 9.85 8.06 -1.10
CA VAL A 9 9.72 6.72 -0.51
C VAL A 9 8.81 5.84 -1.38
N GLN A 10 9.20 4.59 -1.59
CA GLN A 10 8.38 3.57 -2.24
C GLN A 10 7.57 2.79 -1.19
N MET A 11 6.27 2.63 -1.44
CA MET A 11 5.41 1.66 -0.75
C MET A 11 4.89 0.66 -1.77
N LEU A 12 5.33 -0.60 -1.72
CA LEU A 12 4.87 -1.67 -2.61
C LEU A 12 3.91 -2.60 -1.88
N GLY A 13 2.74 -2.88 -2.45
CA GLY A 13 1.77 -3.77 -1.83
C GLY A 13 0.63 -4.20 -2.76
N ARG A 14 -0.22 -5.10 -2.27
CA ARG A 14 -1.47 -5.50 -2.94
C ARG A 14 -2.65 -4.63 -2.52
N TRP A 15 -2.62 -4.16 -1.27
CA TRP A 15 -3.61 -3.26 -0.68
C TRP A 15 -5.04 -3.81 -0.73
N GLN A 16 -5.22 -5.08 -0.33
CA GLN A 16 -6.47 -5.85 -0.46
C GLN A 16 -7.17 -6.07 0.89
N PRO A 17 -7.82 -5.10 1.55
CA PRO A 17 -7.97 -3.69 1.18
C PRO A 17 -6.93 -2.77 1.86
N TRP A 18 -6.97 -1.47 1.53
CA TRP A 18 -6.35 -0.42 2.34
C TRP A 18 -6.98 -0.37 3.76
N HIS A 19 -6.17 -0.09 4.79
CA HIS A 19 -6.61 -0.09 6.20
C HIS A 19 -5.68 0.76 7.09
N ASP A 20 -6.01 0.95 8.36
CA ASP A 20 -5.30 1.90 9.24
C ASP A 20 -3.82 1.55 9.47
N GLY A 21 -3.45 0.26 9.45
CA GLY A 21 -2.03 -0.13 9.42
C GLY A 21 -1.26 0.44 8.21
N HIS A 22 -1.86 0.44 7.01
CA HIS A 22 -1.27 1.06 5.83
C HIS A 22 -1.24 2.59 5.93
N GLN A 23 -2.26 3.18 6.58
CA GLN A 23 -2.31 4.62 6.88
C GLN A 23 -1.15 5.05 7.78
N ALA A 24 -0.87 4.29 8.84
CA ALA A 24 0.24 4.54 9.74
C ALA A 24 1.60 4.40 9.02
N LEU A 25 1.74 3.39 8.16
CA LEU A 25 2.92 3.21 7.32
C LEU A 25 3.15 4.40 6.38
N PHE A 26 2.09 4.87 5.70
CA PHE A 26 2.19 6.05 4.84
C PHE A 26 2.70 7.28 5.58
N LYS A 27 2.19 7.55 6.80
CA LYS A 27 2.63 8.68 7.62
C LYS A 27 4.12 8.62 7.95
N ARG A 28 4.68 7.43 8.18
CA ARG A 28 6.13 7.23 8.35
C ARG A 28 6.87 7.51 7.05
N CYS A 29 6.41 6.97 5.93
CA CYS A 29 7.03 7.14 4.62
C CYS A 29 7.08 8.61 4.17
N VAL A 30 5.95 9.33 4.25
CA VAL A 30 5.89 10.73 3.81
C VAL A 30 6.75 11.65 4.69
N ALA A 31 6.86 11.36 5.99
CA ALA A 31 7.71 12.14 6.89
C ALA A 31 9.21 12.08 6.55
N LYS A 32 9.67 11.04 5.83
CA LYS A 32 11.09 10.88 5.46
C LYS A 32 11.52 11.79 4.32
N THR A 33 10.66 12.02 3.34
CA THR A 33 11.04 12.69 2.08
C THR A 33 10.06 13.76 1.60
N GLY A 34 8.90 13.86 2.25
CA GLY A 34 7.81 14.75 1.85
C GLY A 34 6.93 14.21 0.72
N GLN A 35 7.31 13.10 0.06
CA GLN A 35 6.46 12.48 -0.96
C GLN A 35 6.63 10.96 -1.05
N VAL A 36 5.56 10.27 -1.46
CA VAL A 36 5.51 8.80 -1.51
C VAL A 36 5.00 8.32 -2.87
N VAL A 37 5.57 7.24 -3.37
CA VAL A 37 5.00 6.46 -4.47
C VAL A 37 4.40 5.19 -3.90
N ILE A 38 3.09 5.00 -4.11
CA ILE A 38 2.37 3.80 -3.71
C ILE A 38 2.23 2.91 -4.94
N GLN A 39 2.98 1.81 -4.99
CA GLN A 39 2.89 0.81 -6.04
C GLN A 39 1.86 -0.25 -5.67
N VAL A 40 0.85 -0.42 -6.51
CA VAL A 40 -0.20 -1.44 -6.38
C VAL A 40 0.12 -2.58 -7.32
N ARG A 41 0.28 -3.78 -6.77
CA ARG A 41 0.41 -5.01 -7.55
C ARG A 41 -0.92 -5.38 -8.19
N ASP A 42 -0.91 -5.62 -9.49
CA ASP A 42 -2.07 -6.10 -10.25
C ASP A 42 -2.31 -7.60 -9.98
N VAL A 43 -3.16 -7.90 -8.98
CA VAL A 43 -3.36 -9.26 -8.47
C VAL A 43 -4.83 -9.64 -8.33
N GLN A 44 -5.78 -8.86 -8.85
CA GLN A 44 -7.20 -9.21 -8.71
C GLN A 44 -7.47 -10.59 -9.32
N GLY A 45 -8.11 -11.47 -8.55
CA GLY A 45 -8.46 -12.81 -9.00
C GLY A 45 -7.26 -13.74 -9.27
N ALA A 46 -6.03 -13.28 -9.00
CA ALA A 46 -4.79 -14.04 -9.14
C ALA A 46 -4.11 -14.19 -7.79
N SER A 47 -3.16 -15.12 -7.69
CA SER A 47 -2.31 -15.23 -6.50
C SER A 47 -1.32 -14.07 -6.43
N GLY A 48 -1.17 -13.50 -5.23
CA GLY A 48 -0.16 -12.50 -4.90
C GLY A 48 1.19 -13.11 -4.48
N GLY A 49 1.34 -14.44 -4.58
CA GLY A 49 2.44 -15.24 -4.04
C GLY A 49 1.97 -16.17 -2.91
N ASP A 50 2.92 -16.84 -2.25
CA ASP A 50 2.64 -17.86 -1.25
C ASP A 50 1.70 -17.37 -0.12
N GLY A 51 0.55 -18.04 0.01
CA GLY A 51 -0.48 -17.71 1.01
C GLY A 51 -1.25 -16.41 0.73
N GLN A 52 -1.21 -15.90 -0.50
CA GLN A 52 -1.76 -14.60 -0.88
C GLN A 52 -2.80 -14.70 -2.01
N ASP A 53 -3.73 -15.66 -1.91
CA ASP A 53 -4.70 -15.95 -2.98
C ASP A 53 -6.01 -15.14 -2.89
N ASP A 54 -6.26 -14.47 -1.76
CA ASP A 54 -7.49 -13.70 -1.52
C ASP A 54 -7.32 -12.22 -1.91
N ASN A 55 -7.46 -11.94 -3.21
CA ASN A 55 -7.32 -10.60 -3.81
C ASN A 55 -8.58 -10.21 -4.60
N PRO A 56 -9.64 -9.74 -3.93
CA PRO A 56 -10.93 -9.51 -4.57
C PRO A 56 -11.08 -8.15 -5.28
N PHE A 57 -10.24 -7.17 -4.96
CA PHE A 57 -10.37 -5.80 -5.47
C PHE A 57 -9.47 -5.56 -6.68
N ASP A 58 -10.02 -4.91 -7.71
CA ASP A 58 -9.27 -4.41 -8.86
C ASP A 58 -8.45 -3.15 -8.54
N TRP A 59 -7.65 -2.73 -9.51
CA TRP A 59 -6.87 -1.50 -9.48
C TRP A 59 -7.69 -0.27 -9.09
N ASP A 60 -8.88 -0.09 -9.68
CA ASP A 60 -9.70 1.11 -9.47
C ASP A 60 -10.23 1.16 -8.03
N VAL A 61 -10.74 0.05 -7.51
CA VAL A 61 -11.21 -0.05 -6.12
C VAL A 61 -10.05 0.13 -5.14
N VAL A 62 -8.88 -0.44 -5.43
CA VAL A 62 -7.68 -0.24 -4.59
C VAL A 62 -7.26 1.24 -4.57
N CYS A 63 -7.17 1.89 -5.72
CA CYS A 63 -6.83 3.31 -5.81
C CYS A 63 -7.82 4.16 -5.04
N LYS A 64 -9.12 3.93 -5.23
CA LYS A 64 -10.19 4.62 -4.51
C LYS A 64 -10.04 4.46 -2.99
N ASN A 65 -9.81 3.24 -2.51
CA ASN A 65 -9.66 2.97 -1.08
C ASN A 65 -8.43 3.68 -0.47
N ILE A 66 -7.32 3.74 -1.23
CA ILE A 66 -6.12 4.49 -0.83
C ILE A 66 -6.44 5.98 -0.74
N GLU A 67 -7.05 6.56 -1.78
CA GLU A 67 -7.39 7.99 -1.83
C GLU A 67 -8.37 8.38 -0.72
N GLU A 68 -9.43 7.59 -0.50
CA GLU A 68 -10.39 7.78 0.59
C GLU A 68 -9.77 7.62 1.99
N GLY A 69 -8.74 6.78 2.13
CA GLY A 69 -7.98 6.65 3.37
C GLY A 69 -7.11 7.88 3.62
N LEU A 70 -6.28 8.23 2.65
CA LEU A 70 -5.27 9.29 2.76
C LEU A 70 -5.88 10.69 2.88
N ILE A 71 -7.02 10.94 2.23
CA ILE A 71 -7.68 12.25 2.31
C ILE A 71 -8.21 12.57 3.72
N LYS A 72 -8.49 11.55 4.56
CA LYS A 72 -8.90 11.74 5.96
C LYS A 72 -7.84 12.42 6.81
N ASP A 73 -6.57 12.23 6.44
CA ASP A 73 -5.41 12.90 7.04
C ASP A 73 -4.91 14.08 6.19
N ASN A 74 -5.75 14.56 5.26
CA ASN A 74 -5.48 15.69 4.35
C ASN A 74 -4.31 15.49 3.37
N TYR A 75 -3.91 14.24 3.11
CA TYR A 75 -2.95 13.92 2.05
C TYR A 75 -3.65 13.82 0.69
N LYS A 76 -3.04 14.41 -0.33
CA LYS A 76 -3.62 14.54 -1.67
C LYS A 76 -2.74 13.88 -2.73
N ARG A 77 -3.36 13.08 -3.58
CA ARG A 77 -2.73 12.51 -4.78
C ARG A 77 -2.25 13.64 -5.70
N GLY A 78 -1.09 13.46 -6.32
CA GLY A 78 -0.42 14.49 -7.13
C GLY A 78 0.20 15.62 -6.30
N VAL A 79 0.20 15.54 -4.97
CA VAL A 79 0.88 16.48 -4.07
C VAL A 79 1.80 15.73 -3.12
N ASP A 80 1.23 14.89 -2.26
CA ASP A 80 1.96 14.16 -1.22
C ASP A 80 2.32 12.74 -1.67
N TYR A 81 1.54 12.21 -2.63
CA TYR A 81 1.80 10.89 -3.18
C TYR A 81 1.31 10.72 -4.61
N GLU A 82 1.79 9.67 -5.25
CA GLU A 82 1.25 9.15 -6.51
C GLU A 82 1.03 7.64 -6.43
N ILE A 83 0.06 7.11 -7.19
CA ILE A 83 -0.25 5.67 -7.24
C ILE A 83 0.17 5.10 -8.58
N MET A 84 0.95 4.01 -8.58
CA MET A 84 1.42 3.35 -9.79
C MET A 84 1.00 1.88 -9.85
N LEU A 85 0.42 1.47 -10.97
CA LEU A 85 0.13 0.07 -11.25
C LEU A 85 1.44 -0.64 -11.60
N VAL A 86 1.69 -1.78 -10.97
CA VAL A 86 2.85 -2.64 -11.25
C VAL A 86 2.39 -4.08 -11.40
N PRO A 87 3.14 -4.95 -12.11
CA PRO A 87 2.85 -6.38 -12.11
C PRO A 87 2.97 -6.95 -10.69
N ASN A 88 2.65 -8.24 -10.53
CA ASN A 88 2.82 -8.94 -9.25
C ASN A 88 4.30 -9.11 -8.86
N ILE A 89 4.94 -8.04 -8.41
CA ILE A 89 6.34 -8.01 -7.95
C ILE A 89 6.41 -8.78 -6.62
N VAL A 90 6.95 -9.99 -6.67
CA VAL A 90 7.13 -10.87 -5.50
C VAL A 90 8.59 -10.99 -5.05
N ASN A 91 9.52 -10.44 -5.82
CA ASN A 91 10.94 -10.53 -5.55
C ASN A 91 11.62 -9.20 -5.92
N ILE A 92 12.34 -8.61 -4.96
CA ILE A 92 13.13 -7.40 -5.14
C ILE A 92 14.60 -7.80 -4.96
N THR A 93 15.41 -7.61 -5.99
CA THR A 93 16.85 -7.84 -5.96
C THR A 93 17.58 -6.55 -6.30
N TYR A 94 18.73 -6.34 -5.68
CA TYR A 94 19.55 -5.16 -5.92
C TYR A 94 21.04 -5.51 -5.86
N GLY A 95 21.82 -4.77 -6.63
CA GLY A 95 23.27 -4.90 -6.66
C GLY A 95 23.97 -4.02 -5.61
N ARG A 96 25.30 -4.11 -5.59
CA ARG A 96 26.13 -3.23 -4.75
C ARG A 96 26.03 -1.78 -5.21
N GLY A 97 25.82 -0.85 -4.29
CA GLY A 97 25.92 0.59 -4.55
C GLY A 97 24.72 1.23 -5.25
N VAL A 98 23.52 0.64 -5.14
CA VAL A 98 22.29 1.17 -5.77
C VAL A 98 21.73 2.44 -5.12
N GLY A 99 22.26 2.86 -3.95
CA GLY A 99 21.91 4.13 -3.31
C GLY A 99 20.56 4.15 -2.57
N TYR A 100 19.91 3.00 -2.39
CA TYR A 100 18.69 2.89 -1.58
C TYR A 100 18.99 2.76 -0.09
N ALA A 101 18.18 3.42 0.73
CA ALA A 101 17.99 3.06 2.13
C ALA A 101 16.86 2.01 2.22
N PHE A 102 17.03 1.00 3.07
CA PHE A 102 16.02 -0.02 3.34
C PHE A 102 15.68 0.04 4.82
N ASP A 103 14.42 0.32 5.12
CA ASP A 103 13.92 0.43 6.48
C ASP A 103 12.79 -0.57 6.70
N GLU A 104 12.84 -1.25 7.84
CA GLU A 104 11.71 -2.01 8.38
C GLU A 104 11.02 -1.15 9.44
N GLU A 105 9.73 -0.83 9.22
CA GLU A 105 8.95 -0.03 10.16
C GLU A 105 8.22 -0.95 11.16
N VAL A 106 8.50 -0.75 12.45
CA VAL A 106 7.82 -1.45 13.55
C VAL A 106 6.77 -0.52 14.16
N PHE A 107 5.54 -1.03 14.30
CA PHE A 107 4.42 -0.32 14.93
C PHE A 107 4.06 -0.97 16.25
N ASP A 108 3.20 -0.31 17.03
CA ASP A 108 2.62 -0.90 18.23
C ASP A 108 1.76 -2.15 17.92
N ASP A 109 1.54 -2.97 18.94
CA ASP A 109 0.78 -4.22 18.85
C ASP A 109 -0.62 -3.98 18.26
N ALA A 110 -1.25 -2.86 18.61
CA ALA A 110 -2.57 -2.49 18.12
C ALA A 110 -2.57 -2.33 16.58
N THR A 111 -1.63 -1.57 16.04
CA THR A 111 -1.48 -1.33 14.60
C THR A 111 -1.06 -2.60 13.86
N GLN A 112 -0.14 -3.37 14.42
CA GLN A 112 0.31 -4.65 13.83
C GLN A 112 -0.79 -5.72 13.82
N SER A 113 -1.74 -5.66 14.76
CA SER A 113 -2.85 -6.61 14.83
C SER A 113 -3.91 -6.42 13.73
N ILE A 114 -3.89 -5.27 13.05
CA ILE A 114 -4.79 -4.95 11.94
C ILE A 114 -4.43 -5.86 10.76
N SER A 115 -5.39 -6.70 10.37
CA SER A 115 -5.18 -7.71 9.34
C SER A 115 -6.19 -7.56 8.21
N ALA A 116 -5.68 -7.36 7.00
CA ALA A 116 -6.49 -7.38 5.78
C ALA A 116 -7.33 -8.67 5.67
N THR A 117 -6.79 -9.82 6.09
CA THR A 117 -7.53 -11.10 6.10
C THR A 117 -8.74 -11.07 7.02
N LYS A 118 -8.59 -10.53 8.25
CA LYS A 118 -9.73 -10.36 9.18
C LYS A 118 -10.76 -9.39 8.62
N ILE A 119 -10.31 -8.32 7.98
CA ILE A 119 -11.19 -7.31 7.37
C ILE A 119 -12.00 -7.94 6.22
N ARG A 120 -11.35 -8.65 5.28
CA ARG A 120 -12.04 -9.31 4.17
C ARG A 120 -13.04 -10.35 4.67
N LYS A 121 -12.70 -11.12 5.71
CA LYS A 121 -13.64 -12.04 6.36
C LYS A 121 -14.89 -11.31 6.86
N LYS A 122 -14.71 -10.23 7.63
CA LYS A 122 -15.82 -9.40 8.12
C LYS A 122 -16.68 -8.84 6.98
N MET A 123 -16.07 -8.39 5.88
CA MET A 123 -16.81 -7.90 4.71
C MET A 123 -17.69 -8.98 4.07
N ARG A 124 -17.25 -10.25 4.06
CA ARG A 124 -18.07 -11.38 3.59
C ARG A 124 -19.20 -11.70 4.55
N ASP A 125 -18.92 -11.70 5.86
CA ASP A 125 -19.95 -11.91 6.89
C ASP A 125 -21.06 -10.83 6.81
N GLU A 126 -20.70 -9.62 6.38
CA GLU A 126 -21.64 -8.49 6.14
C GLU A 126 -22.25 -8.47 4.72
N GLY A 127 -21.93 -9.42 3.84
CA GLY A 127 -22.43 -9.48 2.46
C GLY A 127 -21.90 -8.38 1.53
N LYS A 128 -20.87 -7.63 1.93
CA LYS A 128 -20.22 -6.57 1.14
C LYS A 128 -19.16 -7.09 0.17
N LEU A 129 -18.74 -8.33 0.37
CA LEU A 129 -17.77 -9.04 -0.45
C LEU A 129 -18.35 -10.41 -0.80
N LYS A 130 -18.29 -10.79 -2.08
CA LYS A 130 -18.73 -12.11 -2.53
C LYS A 130 -17.74 -13.21 -2.15
#